data_AF-B2ICD6-F1
#
_entry.id   AF-B2ICD6-F1
#
_cell.length_a   1.000
_cell.length_b   1.000
_cell.length_c   1.000
_cell.angle_alpha   90.00
_cell.angle_beta   90.00
_cell.angle_gamma   90.00
#
_symmetry.space_group_name_H-M   'P 1'
#
loop_
_entity.id
_entity.type
_entity.pdbx_description
1 polymer ?
#
loop_
_entity_poly.entity_id
_entity_poly.type
_entity_poly.pdbx_seq_one_letter_code
_entity_poly.pdbx_strand_id
1 'polypeptide(L)'
;MKDIDDSAINFLEGTGQDERIPERWTPEHVGTRIVDAIRIERRLPPVRGPRPPGNHFREVVNEGIDQTDFADPPRNRRGPATATEIKQMEIALGWMTLLRDHDPGLAVVTVHWAFAVVSGKTVRDLCKRKGWAFGTFYRKRNAALGFVADHLNAVAVPVF
;
A
#
# COMPACT_ATOMS: atom_id res chain seq x y z
N MET A 1 -1.44 22.41 -26.42
CA MET A 1 -1.79 21.49 -25.32
C MET A 1 -1.15 20.16 -25.69
N LYS A 2 0.04 19.88 -25.18
CA LYS A 2 0.75 18.63 -25.49
C LYS A 2 0.18 17.57 -24.56
N ASP A 3 -0.48 16.57 -25.14
CA ASP A 3 -0.86 15.36 -24.44
C ASP A 3 0.41 14.75 -23.84
N ILE A 4 0.50 14.81 -22.52
CA ILE A 4 1.47 14.02 -21.77
C ILE A 4 0.94 12.60 -21.85
N ASP A 5 1.66 11.79 -22.61
CA ASP A 5 1.40 10.38 -22.83
C ASP A 5 1.20 9.66 -21.47
N ASP A 6 -0.06 9.37 -21.14
CA ASP A 6 -0.48 8.69 -19.90
C ASP A 6 0.13 7.26 -19.82
N SER A 7 0.68 6.72 -20.91
CA SER A 7 1.39 5.43 -20.92
C SER A 7 2.74 5.47 -20.20
N ALA A 8 3.39 6.63 -20.08
CA ALA A 8 4.65 6.78 -19.32
C ALA A 8 4.41 6.86 -17.80
N ILE A 9 3.19 7.21 -17.37
CA ILE A 9 2.82 7.29 -15.95
C ILE A 9 2.45 5.92 -15.37
N ASN A 10 2.12 4.97 -16.26
CA ASN A 10 1.96 3.55 -15.94
C ASN A 10 3.28 2.77 -15.96
N PHE A 11 4.45 3.41 -15.98
CA PHE A 11 5.74 2.70 -16.03
C PHE A 11 6.09 1.90 -14.75
N LEU A 12 5.24 1.94 -13.72
CA LEU A 12 5.31 0.98 -12.59
C LEU A 12 4.42 -0.27 -12.80
N GLU A 13 3.76 -0.39 -13.95
CA GLU A 13 3.02 -1.57 -14.38
C GLU A 13 3.97 -2.54 -15.10
N GLY A 14 4.74 -3.28 -14.30
CA GLY A 14 5.23 -4.61 -14.65
C GLY A 14 6.31 -4.69 -15.72
N THR A 15 7.57 -4.76 -15.29
CA THR A 15 8.53 -5.73 -15.85
C THR A 15 9.45 -6.20 -14.73
N GLY A 16 9.64 -7.52 -14.62
CA GLY A 16 10.63 -8.11 -13.72
C GLY A 16 12.03 -7.70 -14.16
N GLN A 17 12.52 -6.58 -13.66
CA GLN A 17 13.93 -6.26 -13.73
C GLN A 17 14.65 -7.03 -12.62
N ASP A 18 15.68 -7.77 -13.00
CA ASP A 18 16.64 -8.43 -12.11
C ASP A 18 16.93 -7.55 -10.88
N GLU A 19 16.32 -7.93 -9.76
CA GLU A 19 16.16 -7.10 -8.58
C GLU A 19 17.47 -7.13 -7.78
N ARG A 20 18.49 -6.42 -8.27
CA ARG A 20 19.69 -6.18 -7.50
C ARG A 20 19.28 -5.28 -6.34
N ILE A 21 19.18 -5.87 -5.15
CA ILE A 21 18.87 -5.16 -3.91
C ILE A 21 19.79 -3.92 -3.85
N PRO A 22 19.23 -2.70 -3.84
CA PRO A 22 20.06 -1.50 -3.88
C PRO A 22 20.86 -1.39 -2.57
N GLU A 23 22.03 -0.74 -2.63
CA GLU A 23 22.88 -0.57 -1.45
C GLU A 23 22.23 0.33 -0.38
N ARG A 24 21.25 1.14 -0.77
CA ARG A 24 20.53 2.10 0.07
C ARG A 24 19.06 2.12 -0.29
N TRP A 25 18.22 2.55 0.65
CA TRP A 25 16.81 2.77 0.39
C TRP A 25 16.64 3.93 -0.59
N THR A 26 15.97 3.66 -1.71
CA THR A 26 15.49 4.69 -2.64
C THR A 26 13.98 4.87 -2.46
N PRO A 27 13.41 6.05 -2.77
CA PRO A 27 11.97 6.28 -2.69
C PRO A 27 11.18 5.26 -3.51
N GLU A 28 11.70 4.85 -4.67
CA GLU A 28 11.09 3.85 -5.54
C GLU A 28 11.06 2.48 -4.87
N HIS A 29 12.17 2.04 -4.26
CA HIS A 29 12.24 0.74 -3.58
C HIS A 29 11.32 0.70 -2.36
N VAL A 30 11.27 1.79 -1.59
CA VAL A 30 10.30 1.96 -0.49
C VAL A 30 8.87 1.83 -1.00
N GLY A 31 8.55 2.49 -2.11
CA GLY A 31 7.24 2.42 -2.75
C GLY A 31 6.86 0.98 -3.12
N THR A 32 7.78 0.24 -3.75
CA THR A 32 7.58 -1.17 -4.09
C THR A 32 7.31 -2.02 -2.86
N ARG A 33 8.11 -1.87 -1.80
CA ARG A 33 7.95 -2.64 -0.55
C ARG A 33 6.63 -2.34 0.16
N ILE A 34 6.18 -1.09 0.14
CA ILE A 34 4.85 -0.70 0.67
C ILE A 34 3.73 -1.38 -0.13
N VAL A 35 3.79 -1.35 -1.45
CA VAL A 35 2.78 -1.99 -2.31
C VAL A 35 2.78 -3.50 -2.09
N ASP A 36 3.95 -4.13 -1.99
CA ASP A 36 4.07 -5.55 -1.72
C ASP A 36 3.56 -5.93 -0.34
N ALA A 37 3.78 -5.09 0.67
CA ALA A 37 3.21 -5.31 2.00
C ALA A 37 1.67 -5.40 1.94
N ILE A 38 1.01 -4.46 1.26
CA ILE A 38 -0.45 -4.50 1.08
C ILE A 38 -0.88 -5.73 0.25
N ARG A 39 -0.10 -6.13 -0.77
CA ARG A 39 -0.39 -7.37 -1.52
C ARG A 39 -0.31 -8.61 -0.64
N ILE A 40 0.68 -8.69 0.25
CA ILE A 40 0.90 -9.80 1.17
C ILE A 40 -0.21 -9.82 2.22
N GLU A 41 -0.57 -8.68 2.78
CA GLU A 41 -1.66 -8.53 3.76
C GLU A 41 -2.96 -9.13 3.23
N ARG A 42 -3.30 -8.86 1.96
CA ARG A 42 -4.50 -9.41 1.31
C ARG A 42 -4.46 -10.91 1.03
N ARG A 43 -3.27 -11.53 1.06
CA ARG A 43 -3.10 -12.99 0.95
C ARG A 43 -3.23 -13.68 2.30
N LEU A 44 -3.18 -12.96 3.41
CA LEU A 44 -3.27 -13.56 4.73
C LEU A 44 -4.66 -14.17 4.94
N PRO A 45 -4.74 -15.32 5.64
CA PRO A 45 -6.02 -15.86 6.04
C PRO A 45 -6.72 -14.82 6.92
N PRO A 46 -8.05 -14.67 6.80
CA PRO A 46 -8.80 -13.81 7.71
C PRO A 46 -8.53 -14.31 9.14
N VAL A 47 -8.23 -13.38 10.05
CA VAL A 47 -8.01 -13.70 11.46
C VAL A 47 -9.26 -14.40 11.98
N ARG A 48 -9.18 -15.72 12.16
CA ARG A 48 -10.21 -16.47 12.87
C ARG A 48 -9.97 -16.23 14.35
N GLY A 49 -10.66 -15.24 14.91
CA GLY A 49 -10.78 -15.11 16.36
C GLY A 49 -11.35 -16.41 16.97
N PRO A 50 -11.26 -16.58 18.30
CA PRO A 50 -11.93 -17.67 18.98
C PRO A 50 -13.38 -17.70 18.51
N ARG A 51 -13.86 -18.88 18.06
CA ARG A 51 -15.25 -19.03 17.64
C ARG A 51 -16.11 -18.49 18.78
N PRO A 52 -16.91 -17.42 18.58
CA PRO A 52 -17.73 -16.90 19.64
C PRO A 52 -18.62 -18.05 20.14
N PRO A 53 -18.82 -18.21 21.47
CA PRO A 53 -19.73 -19.21 21.98
C PRO A 53 -21.07 -19.03 21.26
N GLY A 54 -21.58 -20.11 20.66
CA GLY A 54 -22.74 -20.04 19.77
C GLY A 54 -23.94 -19.47 20.51
N ASN A 55 -24.24 -18.20 20.27
CA ASN A 55 -25.37 -17.53 20.87
C ASN A 55 -26.56 -17.65 19.90
N HIS A 56 -27.73 -18.05 20.40
CA HIS A 56 -28.96 -18.26 19.59
C HIS A 56 -29.63 -16.95 19.11
N PHE A 57 -28.96 -15.81 19.26
CA PHE A 57 -29.51 -14.52 18.87
C PHE A 57 -29.05 -14.11 17.48
N ARG A 58 -29.99 -13.59 16.70
CA ARG A 58 -29.82 -13.13 15.33
C ARG A 58 -28.70 -12.08 15.28
N GLU A 59 -27.65 -12.38 14.53
CA GLU A 59 -26.54 -11.46 14.28
C GLU A 59 -27.09 -10.25 13.53
N VAL A 60 -27.19 -9.10 14.21
CA VAL A 60 -27.53 -7.83 13.58
C VAL A 60 -26.25 -7.33 12.92
N VAL A 61 -26.11 -7.62 11.63
CA VAL A 61 -25.05 -7.06 10.80
C VAL A 61 -25.31 -5.56 10.67
N ASN A 62 -24.50 -4.74 11.34
CA ASN A 62 -24.49 -3.31 11.09
C ASN A 62 -23.85 -3.06 9.72
N GLU A 63 -24.67 -2.99 8.66
CA GLU A 63 -24.27 -2.75 7.26
C GLU A 63 -23.69 -1.34 7.00
N GLY A 64 -23.51 -0.51 8.04
CA GLY A 64 -23.37 0.94 7.90
C GLY A 64 -21.95 1.53 7.78
N ILE A 65 -20.86 0.75 7.90
CA ILE A 65 -19.52 1.35 8.05
C ILE A 65 -18.48 0.91 6.99
N ASP A 66 -18.63 -0.22 6.30
CA ASP A 66 -17.44 -0.91 5.75
C ASP A 66 -17.43 -1.29 4.27
N GLN A 67 -18.13 -0.57 3.39
CA GLN A 67 -18.08 -0.86 1.95
C GLN A 67 -17.99 0.45 1.19
N THR A 68 -16.83 0.82 0.65
CA THR A 68 -16.73 0.99 -0.83
C THR A 68 -15.31 1.22 -1.34
N ASP A 69 -14.32 1.49 -0.48
CA ASP A 69 -12.94 1.78 -0.94
C ASP A 69 -11.96 0.58 -0.81
N PHE A 70 -12.19 -0.30 0.17
CA PHE A 70 -11.40 -1.50 0.43
C PHE A 70 -12.06 -2.80 -0.02
N ALA A 71 -13.25 -2.73 -0.63
CA ALA A 71 -13.98 -3.90 -1.11
C ALA A 71 -13.03 -4.82 -1.89
N ASP A 72 -12.91 -6.07 -1.43
CA ASP A 72 -11.87 -7.01 -1.87
C ASP A 72 -12.07 -7.39 -3.36
N PRO A 73 -11.22 -6.94 -4.30
CA PRO A 73 -10.97 -7.67 -5.54
C PRO A 73 -10.72 -9.16 -5.27
N PRO A 74 -10.96 -10.02 -6.27
CA PRO A 74 -10.75 -11.46 -6.13
C PRO A 74 -9.36 -11.75 -5.55
N ARG A 75 -9.33 -12.50 -4.45
CA ARG A 75 -8.09 -12.88 -3.77
C ARG A 75 -7.10 -13.43 -4.79
N ASN A 76 -5.91 -12.82 -4.81
CA ASN A 76 -4.84 -13.19 -5.73
C ASN A 76 -4.58 -14.70 -5.59
N ARG A 77 -4.54 -15.44 -6.71
CA ARG A 77 -4.37 -16.92 -6.74
C ARG A 77 -2.98 -17.39 -6.31
N ARG A 78 -2.14 -16.49 -5.78
CA ARG A 78 -0.82 -16.83 -5.25
C ARG A 78 -0.98 -17.64 -3.96
N GLY A 79 -0.03 -18.54 -3.70
CA GLY A 79 -0.02 -19.37 -2.48
C GLY A 79 0.00 -18.53 -1.19
N PRO A 80 -0.11 -19.17 -0.02
CA PRO A 80 -0.04 -18.48 1.27
C PRO A 80 1.28 -17.70 1.42
N ALA A 81 1.27 -16.60 2.18
CA ALA A 81 2.48 -15.83 2.47
C ALA A 81 3.45 -16.63 3.35
N THR A 82 4.73 -16.56 3.03
CA THR A 82 5.83 -17.14 3.81
C THR A 82 6.13 -16.29 5.04
N ALA A 83 6.79 -16.88 6.05
CA ALA A 83 7.17 -16.15 7.27
C ALA A 83 8.09 -14.95 6.98
N THR A 84 8.99 -15.07 6.00
CA THR A 84 9.88 -13.97 5.59
C THR A 84 9.08 -12.84 4.93
N GLU A 85 8.16 -13.15 4.02
CA GLU A 85 7.25 -12.16 3.40
C GLU A 85 6.42 -11.43 4.47
N ILE A 86 5.91 -12.16 5.48
CA ILE A 86 5.13 -11.57 6.58
C ILE A 86 5.99 -10.61 7.41
N LYS A 87 7.20 -11.02 7.79
CA LYS A 87 8.12 -10.15 8.54
C LYS A 87 8.46 -8.87 7.77
N GLN A 88 8.74 -8.99 6.48
CA GLN A 88 9.04 -7.84 5.62
C GLN A 88 7.81 -6.93 5.45
N MET A 89 6.62 -7.51 5.30
CA MET A 89 5.36 -6.79 5.28
C MET A 89 5.14 -6.01 6.58
N GLU A 90 5.30 -6.63 7.75
CA GLU A 90 5.11 -5.96 9.05
C GLU A 90 6.06 -4.78 9.22
N ILE A 91 7.32 -4.93 8.82
CA ILE A 91 8.30 -3.84 8.82
C ILE A 91 7.83 -2.69 7.92
N ALA A 92 7.42 -3.00 6.68
CA ALA A 92 6.99 -1.99 5.71
C ALA A 92 5.69 -1.28 6.13
N LEU A 93 4.74 -2.00 6.72
CA LEU A 93 3.52 -1.40 7.30
C LEU A 93 3.85 -0.50 8.50
N GLY A 94 4.90 -0.82 9.26
CA GLY A 94 5.42 0.05 10.32
C GLY A 94 5.81 1.45 9.82
N TRP A 95 6.27 1.58 8.57
CA TRP A 95 6.61 2.88 7.98
C TRP A 95 5.39 3.79 7.79
N MET A 96 4.18 3.24 7.69
CA MET A 96 2.95 4.04 7.66
C MET A 96 2.69 4.73 9.00
N THR A 97 3.07 4.09 10.11
CA THR A 97 3.01 4.70 11.44
C THR A 97 4.02 5.84 11.55
N LEU A 98 5.25 5.60 11.10
CA LEU A 98 6.28 6.63 11.00
C LEU A 98 5.81 7.84 10.17
N LEU A 99 5.20 7.60 9.01
CA LEU A 99 4.64 8.65 8.16
C LEU A 99 3.50 9.39 8.86
N ARG A 100 2.61 8.69 9.55
CA ARG A 100 1.48 9.30 10.26
C ARG A 100 1.97 10.24 11.35
N ASP A 101 3.00 9.83 12.09
CA ASP A 101 3.55 10.62 13.19
C ASP A 101 4.34 11.84 12.66
N HIS A 102 4.88 11.77 11.44
CA HIS A 102 5.52 12.90 10.76
C HIS A 102 4.52 13.87 10.08
N ASP A 103 3.66 13.35 9.21
CA ASP A 103 2.59 14.07 8.53
C ASP A 103 1.43 13.09 8.18
N PRO A 104 0.29 13.18 8.89
CA PRO A 104 -0.87 12.32 8.64
C PRO A 104 -1.39 12.39 7.20
N GLY A 105 -1.27 13.54 6.54
CA GLY A 105 -1.70 13.73 5.16
C GLY A 105 -0.82 12.97 4.17
N LEU A 106 0.48 12.85 4.44
CA LEU A 106 1.39 12.02 3.65
C LEU A 106 1.08 10.53 3.81
N ALA A 107 0.79 10.09 5.04
CA ALA A 107 0.39 8.71 5.31
C ALA A 107 -0.90 8.34 4.55
N VAL A 108 -1.93 9.19 4.62
CA VAL A 108 -3.22 8.97 3.91
C VAL A 108 -3.03 8.85 2.40
N VAL A 109 -2.24 9.75 1.80
CA VAL A 109 -1.95 9.70 0.36
C VAL A 109 -1.23 8.40 -0.01
N THR A 110 -0.26 7.98 0.79
CA THR A 110 0.58 6.81 0.52
C THR A 110 -0.22 5.50 0.63
N VAL A 111 -1.06 5.37 1.66
CA VAL A 111 -1.95 4.22 1.84
C VAL A 111 -2.94 4.11 0.67
N HIS A 112 -3.65 5.21 0.35
CA HIS A 112 -4.62 5.19 -0.75
C HIS A 112 -3.99 4.91 -2.11
N TRP A 113 -2.80 5.46 -2.36
CA TRP A 113 -2.00 5.16 -3.54
C TRP A 113 -1.71 3.65 -3.63
N ALA A 114 -1.15 3.08 -2.57
CA ALA A 114 -0.75 1.69 -2.57
C ALA A 114 -1.95 0.74 -2.73
N PHE A 115 -3.08 1.01 -2.06
CA PHE A 115 -4.32 0.26 -2.28
C PHE A 115 -4.86 0.38 -3.71
N ALA A 116 -4.77 1.56 -4.33
CA ALA A 116 -5.18 1.74 -5.73
C ALA A 116 -4.31 0.87 -6.66
N VAL A 117 -2.99 0.87 -6.48
CA VAL A 117 -2.05 0.04 -7.24
C VAL A 117 -2.37 -1.45 -7.07
N VAL A 118 -2.55 -1.93 -5.83
CA VAL A 118 -2.87 -3.34 -5.56
C VAL A 118 -4.22 -3.75 -6.15
N SER A 119 -5.17 -2.82 -6.19
CA SER A 119 -6.51 -3.07 -6.73
C SER A 119 -6.62 -2.87 -8.25
N GLY A 120 -5.52 -2.54 -8.93
CA GLY A 120 -5.51 -2.26 -10.37
C GLY A 120 -6.30 -0.99 -10.76
N LYS A 121 -6.47 -0.05 -9.83
CA LYS A 121 -7.15 1.23 -10.06
C LYS A 121 -6.14 2.30 -10.43
N THR A 122 -6.51 3.18 -11.36
CA THR A 122 -5.64 4.28 -11.76
C THR A 122 -5.57 5.36 -10.68
N VAL A 123 -4.42 6.04 -10.58
CA VAL A 123 -4.25 7.21 -9.69
C VAL A 123 -5.19 8.35 -10.08
N ARG A 124 -5.49 8.47 -11.38
CA ARG A 124 -6.41 9.49 -11.90
C ARG A 124 -7.82 9.29 -11.35
N ASP A 125 -8.30 8.04 -11.36
CA ASP A 125 -9.61 7.69 -10.78
C ASP A 125 -9.64 7.87 -9.27
N LEU A 126 -8.55 7.50 -8.58
CA LEU A 126 -8.41 7.76 -7.14
C LEU A 126 -8.53 9.26 -6.83
N CYS A 127 -7.78 10.10 -7.53
CA CYS A 127 -7.79 11.55 -7.34
C CYS A 127 -9.18 12.14 -7.64
N LYS A 128 -9.81 11.71 -8.73
CA LYS A 128 -11.17 12.14 -9.11
C LYS A 128 -12.19 11.80 -8.03
N ARG A 129 -12.17 10.58 -7.48
CA ARG A 129 -13.10 10.15 -6.42
C ARG A 129 -12.89 10.88 -5.09
N LYS A 130 -11.64 11.19 -4.74
CA LYS A 130 -11.29 11.90 -3.49
C LYS A 130 -11.31 13.42 -3.61
N GLY A 131 -11.55 13.98 -4.80
CA GLY A 131 -11.47 15.42 -5.04
C GLY A 131 -10.06 15.99 -4.91
N TRP A 132 -9.03 15.18 -5.13
CA TRP A 132 -7.63 15.60 -5.02
C TRP A 132 -7.09 16.12 -6.35
N ALA A 133 -6.27 17.17 -6.27
CA ALA A 133 -5.49 17.62 -7.43
C ALA A 133 -4.34 16.64 -7.71
N PHE A 134 -4.25 16.16 -8.96
CA PHE A 134 -3.29 15.14 -9.38
C PHE A 134 -1.83 15.56 -9.10
N GLY A 135 -1.43 16.78 -9.48
CA GLY A 135 -0.06 17.27 -9.22
C GLY A 135 0.28 17.32 -7.72
N THR A 136 -0.67 17.72 -6.89
CA THR A 136 -0.51 17.74 -5.42
C THR A 136 -0.37 16.34 -4.86
N PHE A 137 -1.14 15.38 -5.38
CA PHE A 137 -1.03 13.98 -4.99
C PHE A 137 0.38 13.43 -5.24
N TYR A 138 0.93 13.60 -6.45
CA TYR A 138 2.28 13.10 -6.75
C TYR A 138 3.36 13.77 -5.93
N ARG A 139 3.26 15.07 -5.69
CA ARG A 139 4.19 15.79 -4.80
C ARG A 139 4.16 15.22 -3.39
N LYS A 140 2.97 15.00 -2.84
CA LYS A 140 2.81 14.41 -1.50
C LYS A 140 3.34 12.97 -1.46
N ARG A 141 2.98 12.14 -2.43
CA ARG A 141 3.48 10.75 -2.51
C ARG A 141 5.01 10.73 -2.58
N ASN A 142 5.62 11.52 -3.46
CA ASN A 142 7.08 11.54 -3.61
C ASN A 142 7.76 12.08 -2.34
N ALA A 143 7.18 13.10 -1.69
CA ALA A 143 7.69 13.59 -0.41
C ALA A 143 7.61 12.52 0.70
N ALA A 144 6.51 11.76 0.76
CA ALA A 144 6.34 10.68 1.72
C ALA A 144 7.39 9.57 1.52
N LEU A 145 7.57 9.10 0.28
CA LEU A 145 8.54 8.06 -0.05
C LEU A 145 9.98 8.52 0.17
N GLY A 146 10.28 9.77 -0.16
CA GLY A 146 11.57 10.41 0.11
C GLY A 146 11.88 10.44 1.61
N PHE A 147 10.93 10.93 2.41
CA PHE A 147 11.08 10.97 3.87
C PHE A 147 11.36 9.59 4.48
N VAL A 148 10.61 8.56 4.07
CA VAL A 148 10.83 7.20 4.58
C VAL A 148 12.20 6.68 4.15
N ALA A 149 12.59 6.84 2.89
CA ALA A 149 13.90 6.41 2.42
C ALA A 149 15.04 7.09 3.19
N ASP A 150 14.96 8.41 3.39
CA ASP A 150 15.94 9.18 4.15
C ASP A 150 16.01 8.72 5.61
N HIS A 151 14.85 8.48 6.24
CA HIS A 151 14.79 7.98 7.60
C HIS A 151 15.44 6.59 7.72
N LEU A 152 15.08 5.64 6.85
CA LEU A 152 15.61 4.27 6.88
C LEU A 152 17.13 4.25 6.66
N ASN A 153 17.64 5.10 5.77
CA ASN A 153 19.07 5.25 5.57
C ASN A 153 19.76 5.87 6.79
N ALA A 154 19.14 6.85 7.45
CA ALA A 154 19.68 7.49 8.64
C ALA A 154 19.77 6.53 9.84
N VAL A 155 18.81 5.60 9.98
CA VAL A 155 18.82 4.56 11.02
C VAL A 155 19.56 3.27 10.59
N ALA A 156 20.20 3.28 9.41
CA ALA A 156 20.97 2.16 8.86
C ALA A 156 20.18 0.84 8.77
N VAL A 157 18.89 0.90 8.42
CA VAL A 157 18.07 -0.30 8.20
C VAL A 157 18.56 -1.01 6.94
N PRO A 158 18.89 -2.32 7.00
CA PRO A 158 19.36 -3.05 5.82
C PRO A 158 18.26 -3.14 4.77
N VAL A 159 18.64 -2.96 3.51
CA VAL A 159 17.74 -3.11 2.37
C VAL A 159 17.42 -4.59 2.16
N PHE A 160 16.16 -4.90 1.89
CA PHE A 160 15.67 -6.23 1.61
C PHE A 160 14.67 -6.23 0.47
#